data_AF-A0A7V9L5X8-F1
#
_entry.id   AF-A0A7V9L5X8-F1
#
_cell.length_a   1.000
_cell.length_b   1.000
_cell.length_c   1.000
_cell.angle_alpha   90.00
_cell.angle_beta   90.00
_cell.angle_gamma   90.00
#
_symmetry.space_group_name_H-M   'P 1'
#
loop_
_entity.id
_entity.type
_entity.pdbx_description
1 polymer ?
#
loop_
_entity_poly.entity_id
_entity_poly.type
_entity_poly.pdbx_seq_one_letter_code
_entity_poly.pdbx_strand_id
1 'polypeptide(L)'
;MSRFLSIISLAVALSGCPADDPECGPGDAPDAAVLASGTDISLEFGELEYGQNNDCPVGSAPEGVISMTIAGVQTGNPLGLITFCVPRPDQFNAGDALVLDDPTLQTTQVRLVDLSGASNGCTFDLEDTQPAGTANSEGLCDAGASLAGFALVLDGTATLTRTCGADVDTVTVTLAGRVAVAPQP
;
A
#
# COMPACT_ATOMS: atom_id res chain seq x y z
N MET A 1 -34.87 35.13 49.94
CA MET A 1 -35.21 33.75 49.53
C MET A 1 -34.35 33.41 48.32
N SER A 2 -33.21 32.76 48.57
CA SER A 2 -32.18 32.48 47.56
C SER A 2 -32.46 31.14 46.90
N ARG A 3 -32.64 31.10 45.58
CA ARG A 3 -32.80 29.86 44.81
C ARG A 3 -31.46 29.52 44.16
N PHE A 4 -30.77 28.54 44.74
CA PHE A 4 -29.60 27.90 44.16
C PHE A 4 -30.03 27.01 42.98
N LEU A 5 -29.57 27.33 41.78
CA LEU A 5 -29.67 26.49 40.58
C LEU A 5 -28.44 25.57 40.56
N SER A 6 -28.63 24.28 40.83
CA SER A 6 -27.59 23.26 40.68
C SER A 6 -27.46 22.86 39.21
N ILE A 7 -26.30 23.14 38.61
CA ILE A 7 -25.88 22.63 37.31
C ILE A 7 -25.33 21.22 37.54
N ILE A 8 -26.02 20.20 37.01
CA ILE A 8 -25.52 18.82 36.96
C ILE A 8 -24.67 18.70 35.71
N SER A 9 -23.35 18.83 35.86
CA SER A 9 -22.38 18.45 34.83
C SER A 9 -22.30 16.93 34.77
N LEU A 10 -22.94 16.35 33.76
CA LEU A 10 -22.84 14.93 33.44
C LEU A 10 -21.49 14.70 32.74
N ALA A 11 -20.47 14.35 33.52
CA ALA A 11 -19.19 13.88 32.98
C ALA A 11 -19.41 12.47 32.40
N VAL A 12 -19.53 12.37 31.08
CA VAL A 12 -19.42 11.10 30.37
C VAL A 12 -17.95 10.68 30.46
N ALA A 13 -17.64 9.84 31.43
CA ALA A 13 -16.41 9.09 31.45
C ALA A 13 -16.44 8.15 30.23
N LEU A 14 -15.65 8.46 29.20
CA LEU A 14 -15.27 7.45 28.22
C LEU A 14 -14.45 6.41 28.98
N SER A 15 -15.13 5.34 29.38
CA SER A 15 -14.54 4.10 29.83
C SER A 15 -13.61 3.59 28.73
N GLY A 16 -12.34 3.42 29.09
CA GLY A 16 -11.32 2.88 28.20
C GLY A 16 -11.71 1.52 27.63
N CYS A 17 -11.37 1.33 26.36
CA CYS A 17 -11.10 0.02 25.83
C CYS A 17 -9.64 -0.33 26.21
N PRO A 18 -9.41 -1.36 27.02
CA PRO A 18 -8.08 -1.94 27.13
C PRO A 18 -7.87 -2.83 25.91
N ALA A 19 -6.94 -2.47 25.05
CA ALA A 19 -6.22 -3.40 24.19
C ALA A 19 -4.87 -2.76 23.88
N ASP A 20 -3.94 -2.97 24.81
CA ASP A 20 -2.50 -2.87 24.58
C ASP A 20 -2.12 -3.95 23.54
N ASP A 21 -2.49 -3.77 22.27
CA ASP A 21 -1.80 -4.44 21.17
C ASP A 21 -0.88 -3.38 20.55
N PRO A 22 0.38 -3.29 21.00
CA PRO A 22 1.17 -2.06 20.87
C PRO A 22 1.62 -1.69 19.45
N GLU A 23 1.21 -2.39 18.39
CA GLU A 23 1.84 -2.20 17.07
C GLU A 23 0.89 -2.21 15.86
N CYS A 24 -0.44 -2.12 16.03
CA CYS A 24 -1.34 -1.97 14.88
C CYS A 24 -1.26 -0.56 14.27
N GLY A 25 -1.20 -0.48 12.94
CA GLY A 25 -1.17 0.76 12.17
C GLY A 25 0.20 1.08 11.53
N PRO A 26 0.29 2.16 10.76
CA PRO A 26 1.50 2.50 9.98
C PRO A 26 2.71 2.92 10.84
N GLY A 27 2.53 3.18 12.14
CA GLY A 27 3.56 3.79 12.98
C GLY A 27 3.99 5.15 12.43
N ASP A 28 5.30 5.36 12.29
CA ASP A 28 5.88 6.61 11.75
C ASP A 28 6.02 6.58 10.21
N ALA A 29 5.27 5.74 9.49
CA ALA A 29 5.35 5.71 8.02
C ALA A 29 4.77 7.02 7.45
N PRO A 30 5.44 7.64 6.46
CA PRO A 30 4.91 8.84 5.84
C PRO A 30 3.70 8.50 4.94
N ASP A 31 2.78 9.46 4.77
CA ASP A 31 1.61 9.33 3.90
C ASP A 31 1.99 9.24 2.40
N ALA A 32 3.20 9.68 2.05
CA ALA A 32 3.78 9.59 0.72
C ALA A 32 5.28 9.30 0.79
N ALA A 33 5.79 8.55 -0.18
CA ALA A 33 7.21 8.24 -0.30
C ALA A 33 7.62 8.09 -1.77
N VAL A 34 8.90 8.34 -2.07
CA VAL A 34 9.48 7.97 -3.37
C VAL A 34 9.51 6.44 -3.40
N LEU A 35 8.61 5.83 -4.16
CA LEU A 35 8.51 4.38 -4.25
C LEU A 35 9.17 3.83 -5.51
N ALA A 36 9.34 4.62 -6.57
CA ALA A 36 10.04 4.22 -7.79
C ALA A 36 11.07 5.28 -8.21
N SER A 37 12.34 4.90 -8.30
CA SER A 37 13.43 5.83 -8.62
C SER A 37 14.52 5.22 -9.50
N GLY A 38 15.28 6.07 -10.19
CA GLY A 38 16.34 5.66 -11.10
C GLY A 38 16.98 6.87 -11.76
N THR A 39 17.78 6.65 -12.81
CA THR A 39 18.36 7.76 -13.59
C THR A 39 17.25 8.56 -14.26
N ASP A 40 17.13 9.84 -13.91
CA ASP A 40 16.14 10.81 -14.42
C ASP A 40 14.67 10.48 -14.10
N ILE A 41 14.42 9.56 -13.17
CA ILE A 41 13.07 9.22 -12.69
C ILE A 41 13.02 9.23 -11.17
N SER A 42 12.01 9.92 -10.63
CA SER A 42 11.62 9.88 -9.23
C SER A 42 10.11 10.00 -9.16
N LEU A 43 9.43 8.89 -8.90
CA LEU A 43 7.99 8.84 -8.73
C LEU A 43 7.67 8.67 -7.24
N GLU A 44 7.10 9.72 -6.67
CA GLU A 44 6.57 9.72 -5.32
C GLU A 44 5.09 9.34 -5.36
N PHE A 45 4.70 8.38 -4.54
CA PHE A 45 3.32 7.93 -4.42
C PHE A 45 2.86 8.08 -2.97
N GLY A 46 1.59 8.43 -2.81
CA GLY A 46 0.91 8.56 -1.53
C GLY A 46 -0.57 8.25 -1.65
N GLU A 47 -1.31 8.51 -0.57
CA GLU A 47 -2.73 8.16 -0.47
C GLU A 47 -2.95 6.68 -0.78
N LEU A 48 -2.04 5.82 -0.29
CA LEU A 48 -2.20 4.39 -0.49
C LEU A 48 -3.38 3.92 0.36
N GLU A 49 -4.32 3.28 -0.30
CA GLU A 49 -5.49 2.67 0.31
C GLU A 49 -5.54 1.19 0.00
N TYR A 50 -6.07 0.38 0.91
CA TYR A 50 -6.29 -1.03 0.67
C TYR A 50 -7.76 -1.44 0.78
N GLY A 51 -8.18 -2.39 -0.05
CA GLY A 51 -9.51 -2.97 -0.03
C GLY A 51 -9.46 -4.48 -0.15
N GLN A 52 -10.27 -5.19 0.63
CA GLN A 52 -10.45 -6.63 0.48
C GLN A 52 -11.39 -6.89 -0.70
N ASN A 53 -10.81 -7.35 -1.81
CA ASN A 53 -11.50 -7.61 -3.06
C ASN A 53 -10.89 -8.88 -3.67
N ASN A 54 -11.71 -9.82 -4.13
CA ASN A 54 -11.23 -11.10 -4.70
C ASN A 54 -10.61 -10.93 -6.10
N ASP A 55 -9.97 -9.80 -6.35
CA ASP A 55 -9.43 -9.39 -7.64
C ASP A 55 -8.11 -10.11 -7.95
N CYS A 56 -7.59 -10.83 -6.96
CA CYS A 56 -6.34 -11.58 -7.04
C CYS A 56 -6.47 -13.03 -6.58
N PRO A 57 -7.29 -13.83 -7.27
CA PRO A 57 -7.53 -15.19 -6.87
C PRO A 57 -6.24 -16.00 -7.01
N VAL A 58 -5.90 -16.75 -5.96
CA VAL A 58 -4.89 -17.80 -6.01
C VAL A 58 -5.62 -19.12 -5.94
N GLY A 59 -5.44 -19.96 -6.96
CA GLY A 59 -6.15 -21.24 -7.07
C GLY A 59 -5.88 -22.22 -5.93
N SER A 60 -4.81 -22.00 -5.15
CA SER A 60 -4.46 -22.78 -3.97
C SER A 60 -4.78 -22.10 -2.63
N ALA A 61 -5.44 -20.94 -2.65
CA ALA A 61 -5.83 -20.27 -1.42
C ALA A 61 -6.88 -21.12 -0.66
N PRO A 62 -6.75 -21.26 0.67
CA PRO A 62 -7.80 -21.86 1.50
C PRO A 62 -9.13 -21.15 1.31
N GLU A 63 -10.22 -21.88 1.52
CA GLU A 63 -11.57 -21.31 1.47
C GLU A 63 -11.71 -20.17 2.50
N GLY A 64 -12.33 -19.07 2.08
CA GLY A 64 -12.52 -17.89 2.92
C GLY A 64 -11.36 -16.90 2.95
N VAL A 65 -10.23 -17.19 2.29
CA VAL A 65 -9.17 -16.19 2.14
C VAL A 65 -9.52 -15.23 1.00
N ILE A 66 -9.70 -13.97 1.36
CA ILE A 66 -9.97 -12.86 0.43
C ILE A 66 -8.63 -12.19 0.11
N SER A 67 -8.40 -11.88 -1.16
CA SER A 67 -7.25 -11.07 -1.55
C SER A 67 -7.43 -9.60 -1.24
N MET A 68 -6.34 -8.85 -1.22
CA MET A 68 -6.35 -7.42 -0.93
C MET A 68 -5.67 -6.67 -2.06
N THR A 69 -6.30 -5.60 -2.53
CA THR A 69 -5.68 -4.63 -3.43
C THR A 69 -5.17 -3.47 -2.61
N ILE A 70 -3.97 -2.99 -2.90
CA ILE A 70 -3.41 -1.74 -2.39
C ILE A 70 -3.23 -0.82 -3.58
N ALA A 71 -3.78 0.38 -3.56
CA ALA A 71 -3.66 1.34 -4.64
C ALA A 71 -3.28 2.72 -4.10
N GLY A 72 -2.41 3.45 -4.78
CA GLY A 72 -2.04 4.81 -4.45
C GLY A 72 -1.88 5.67 -5.70
N VAL A 73 -1.80 6.98 -5.50
CA VAL A 73 -1.66 7.97 -6.57
C VAL A 73 -0.30 8.66 -6.51
N GLN A 74 0.21 9.08 -7.66
CA GLN A 74 1.46 9.83 -7.70
C GLN A 74 1.27 11.25 -7.11
N THR A 75 2.14 11.64 -6.18
CA THR A 75 2.13 12.99 -5.59
C THR A 75 2.29 14.04 -6.69
N GLY A 76 1.34 14.98 -6.76
CA GLY A 76 1.35 16.06 -7.75
C GLY A 76 0.94 15.65 -9.17
N ASN A 77 0.62 14.38 -9.42
CA ASN A 77 0.11 13.90 -10.69
C ASN A 77 -0.96 12.81 -10.47
N PRO A 78 -2.27 13.16 -10.41
CA PRO A 78 -3.33 12.21 -10.08
C PRO A 78 -3.58 11.14 -11.16
N LEU A 79 -2.93 11.24 -12.32
CA LEU A 79 -2.98 10.21 -13.36
C LEU A 79 -1.95 9.10 -13.16
N GLY A 80 -0.92 9.33 -12.34
CA GLY A 80 0.05 8.29 -11.99
C GLY A 80 -0.54 7.39 -10.90
N LEU A 81 -0.43 6.08 -11.08
CA LEU A 81 -0.99 5.07 -10.19
C LEU A 81 0.07 4.06 -9.80
N ILE A 82 -0.04 3.53 -8.59
CA ILE A 82 0.66 2.32 -8.17
C ILE A 82 -0.36 1.35 -7.58
N THR A 83 -0.41 0.13 -8.08
CA THR A 83 -1.37 -0.89 -7.63
C THR A 83 -0.65 -2.19 -7.33
N PHE A 84 -0.82 -2.67 -6.10
CA PHE A 84 -0.40 -3.97 -5.66
C PHE A 84 -1.59 -4.86 -5.39
N CYS A 85 -1.30 -6.14 -5.48
CA CYS A 85 -2.24 -7.21 -5.28
C CYS A 85 -1.62 -8.21 -4.31
N VAL A 86 -2.33 -8.49 -3.21
CA VAL A 86 -1.88 -9.32 -2.10
C VAL A 86 -2.85 -10.51 -1.95
N PRO A 87 -2.49 -11.72 -2.40
CA PRO A 87 -3.44 -12.83 -2.43
C PRO A 87 -3.74 -13.49 -1.08
N ARG A 88 -2.88 -13.30 -0.08
CA ARG A 88 -2.93 -13.93 1.25
C ARG A 88 -2.58 -12.88 2.30
N PRO A 89 -3.51 -11.96 2.66
CA PRO A 89 -3.21 -10.90 3.63
C PRO A 89 -2.82 -11.47 5.01
N ASP A 90 -3.25 -12.70 5.33
CA ASP A 90 -2.82 -13.45 6.51
C ASP A 90 -1.32 -13.79 6.48
N GLN A 91 -0.75 -14.07 5.31
CA GLN A 91 0.69 -14.34 5.14
C GLN A 91 1.50 -13.05 5.02
N PHE A 92 0.91 -11.99 4.47
CA PHE A 92 1.55 -10.69 4.35
C PHE A 92 1.84 -10.05 5.73
N ASN A 93 1.05 -10.42 6.76
CA ASN A 93 1.23 -9.99 8.13
C ASN A 93 2.26 -10.82 8.94
N ALA A 94 2.86 -11.86 8.35
CA ALA A 94 3.75 -12.74 9.10
C ALA A 94 5.15 -12.15 9.36
N GLY A 95 5.40 -10.90 8.90
CA GLY A 95 6.71 -10.24 8.98
C GLY A 95 7.74 -10.78 7.97
N ASP A 96 7.37 -11.80 7.20
CA ASP A 96 8.18 -12.32 6.11
C ASP A 96 7.95 -11.48 4.85
N ALA A 97 9.04 -10.97 4.28
CA ALA A 97 8.99 -10.27 3.03
C ALA A 97 8.53 -11.23 1.91
N LEU A 98 7.39 -10.92 1.30
CA LEU A 98 6.87 -11.66 0.17
C LEU A 98 7.57 -11.18 -1.09
N VAL A 99 7.90 -12.10 -2.00
CA VAL A 99 8.52 -11.75 -3.28
C VAL A 99 7.55 -10.87 -4.10
N LEU A 100 8.09 -9.86 -4.78
CA LEU A 100 7.37 -9.13 -5.81
C LEU A 100 7.36 -9.96 -7.09
N ASP A 101 6.18 -10.23 -7.61
CA ASP A 101 5.98 -11.17 -8.71
C ASP A 101 5.20 -10.54 -9.89
N ASP A 102 5.28 -11.24 -11.02
CA ASP A 102 4.56 -10.92 -12.26
C ASP A 102 3.03 -11.01 -12.04
N PRO A 103 2.25 -10.01 -12.49
CA PRO A 103 0.80 -9.99 -12.30
C PRO A 103 0.06 -11.15 -12.99
N THR A 104 0.65 -11.77 -14.02
CA THR A 104 0.08 -12.91 -14.75
C THR A 104 0.21 -14.24 -14.00
N LEU A 105 1.06 -14.29 -12.97
CA LEU A 105 1.28 -15.48 -12.17
C LEU A 105 0.23 -15.58 -11.04
N GLN A 106 -0.32 -16.78 -10.84
CA GLN A 106 -1.25 -17.11 -9.74
C GLN A 106 -0.49 -17.73 -8.57
N THR A 107 0.49 -16.98 -8.05
CA THR A 107 1.36 -17.41 -6.95
C THR A 107 0.86 -16.86 -5.61
N THR A 108 1.42 -17.33 -4.50
CA THR A 108 1.12 -16.82 -3.16
C THR A 108 1.88 -15.52 -2.83
N GLN A 109 2.38 -14.81 -3.85
CA GLN A 109 3.29 -13.67 -3.72
C GLN A 109 2.57 -12.34 -3.95
N VAL A 110 3.23 -11.21 -3.65
CA VAL A 110 2.68 -9.88 -3.90
C VAL A 110 2.91 -9.53 -5.37
N ARG A 111 1.89 -9.04 -6.05
CA ARG A 111 1.97 -8.71 -7.48
C ARG A 111 1.91 -7.20 -7.67
N LEU A 112 2.84 -6.65 -8.44
CA LEU A 112 2.75 -5.26 -8.92
C LEU A 112 1.87 -5.28 -10.18
N VAL A 113 0.66 -4.76 -10.06
CA VAL A 113 -0.37 -4.82 -11.12
C VAL A 113 -0.28 -3.60 -12.03
N ASP A 114 -0.04 -2.43 -11.45
CA ASP A 114 0.09 -1.19 -12.19
C ASP A 114 1.17 -0.32 -11.54
N LEU A 115 1.96 0.34 -12.38
CA LEU A 115 2.90 1.37 -12.01
C LEU A 115 3.01 2.34 -13.17
N SER A 116 2.38 3.49 -13.03
CA SER A 116 2.38 4.54 -14.02
C SER A 116 2.66 5.90 -13.37
N GLY A 117 3.22 6.81 -14.14
CA GLY A 117 3.51 8.14 -13.64
C GLY A 117 4.15 9.06 -14.67
N ALA A 118 4.47 10.28 -14.24
CA ALA A 118 5.17 11.26 -15.05
C ALA A 118 6.25 11.98 -14.24
N SER A 119 7.41 12.18 -14.84
CA SER A 119 8.54 12.90 -14.24
C SER A 119 9.41 13.49 -15.34
N ASN A 120 9.95 14.70 -15.11
CA ASN A 120 10.89 15.35 -16.02
C ASN A 120 10.41 15.46 -17.49
N GLY A 121 9.10 15.57 -17.70
CA GLY A 121 8.50 15.67 -19.05
C GLY A 121 8.33 14.34 -19.79
N CYS A 122 8.57 13.21 -19.13
CA CYS A 122 8.33 11.87 -19.65
C CYS A 122 7.18 11.19 -18.90
N THR A 123 6.48 10.27 -19.56
CA THR A 123 5.57 9.31 -18.92
C THR A 123 6.24 7.97 -18.76
N PHE A 124 5.77 7.21 -17.78
CA PHE A 124 6.29 5.89 -17.42
C PHE A 124 5.12 4.95 -17.21
N ASP A 125 5.20 3.76 -17.78
CA ASP A 125 4.20 2.72 -17.66
C ASP A 125 4.89 1.38 -17.41
N LEU A 126 4.32 0.55 -16.54
CA LEU A 126 4.83 -0.78 -16.21
C LEU A 126 4.94 -1.65 -17.46
N GLU A 127 6.13 -2.21 -17.70
CA GLU A 127 6.33 -3.21 -18.74
C GLU A 127 5.82 -4.57 -18.27
N ASP A 128 5.41 -5.42 -19.21
CA ASP A 128 5.03 -6.82 -18.97
C ASP A 128 6.29 -7.68 -18.74
N THR A 129 7.07 -7.29 -17.74
CA THR A 129 8.26 -8.00 -17.28
C THR A 129 8.15 -8.21 -15.78
N GLN A 130 8.65 -9.34 -15.31
CA GLN A 130 8.59 -9.71 -13.91
C GLN A 130 9.35 -8.68 -13.04
N PRO A 131 8.67 -7.98 -12.11
CA PRO A 131 9.37 -7.22 -11.08
C PRO A 131 10.18 -8.19 -10.22
N ALA A 132 11.23 -7.69 -9.58
CA ALA A 132 12.07 -8.49 -8.69
C ALA A 132 12.18 -7.79 -7.34
N GLY A 133 12.27 -8.55 -6.26
CA GLY A 133 12.46 -8.00 -4.91
C GLY A 133 11.39 -8.49 -3.96
N THR A 134 11.08 -7.67 -2.97
CA THR A 134 10.18 -8.02 -1.87
C THR A 134 9.26 -6.87 -1.47
N ALA A 135 8.12 -7.25 -0.91
CA ALA A 135 7.16 -6.39 -0.25
C ALA A 135 6.80 -6.98 1.12
N ASN A 136 6.71 -6.15 2.13
CA ASN A 136 6.29 -6.55 3.48
C ASN A 136 5.26 -5.56 4.04
N SER A 137 4.44 -6.03 4.99
CA SER A 137 3.65 -5.15 5.84
C SER A 137 4.24 -5.03 7.23
N GLU A 138 4.13 -3.83 7.80
CA GLU A 138 4.41 -3.57 9.21
C GLU A 138 3.16 -3.00 9.87
N GLY A 139 2.78 -3.54 11.03
CA GLY A 139 1.62 -3.11 11.78
C GLY A 139 0.27 -3.48 11.15
N LEU A 140 0.25 -4.40 10.19
CA LEU A 140 -0.98 -5.01 9.71
C LEU A 140 -1.61 -5.84 10.85
N CYS A 141 -2.91 -5.73 11.04
CA CYS A 141 -3.63 -6.45 12.10
C CYS A 141 -4.89 -7.10 11.56
N ASP A 142 -5.35 -8.15 12.23
CA ASP A 142 -6.58 -8.88 11.91
C ASP A 142 -6.66 -9.31 10.43
N ALA A 143 -5.52 -9.69 9.84
CA ALA A 143 -5.39 -10.02 8.41
C ALA A 143 -5.99 -8.94 7.47
N GLY A 144 -5.81 -7.67 7.83
CA GLY A 144 -6.34 -6.52 7.09
C GLY A 144 -7.76 -6.11 7.44
N ALA A 145 -8.41 -6.75 8.42
CA ALA A 145 -9.72 -6.30 8.89
C ALA A 145 -9.66 -5.09 9.85
N SER A 146 -8.48 -4.79 10.40
CA SER A 146 -8.30 -3.63 11.29
C SER A 146 -8.31 -2.31 10.51
N LEU A 147 -9.08 -1.33 10.99
CA LEU A 147 -9.16 0.01 10.37
C LEU A 147 -7.93 0.90 10.68
N ALA A 148 -6.93 0.40 11.40
CA ALA A 148 -5.74 1.16 11.75
C ALA A 148 -4.78 1.40 10.56
N GLY A 149 -4.96 0.67 9.45
CA GLY A 149 -4.00 0.68 8.35
C GLY A 149 -2.74 -0.12 8.67
N PHE A 150 -1.69 0.08 7.87
CA PHE A 150 -0.36 -0.52 8.05
C PHE A 150 0.69 0.25 7.25
N ALA A 151 1.97 -0.09 7.39
CA ALA A 151 3.02 0.42 6.51
C ALA A 151 3.40 -0.63 5.45
N LEU A 152 3.42 -0.24 4.18
CA LEU A 152 3.97 -1.04 3.10
C LEU A 152 5.46 -0.73 2.97
N VAL A 153 6.30 -1.77 3.03
CA VAL A 153 7.74 -1.69 2.80
C VAL A 153 8.08 -2.41 1.50
N LEU A 154 8.82 -1.74 0.62
CA LEU A 154 9.26 -2.28 -0.67
C LEU A 154 10.79 -2.28 -0.73
N ASP A 155 11.34 -3.32 -1.33
CA ASP A 155 12.75 -3.39 -1.73
C ASP A 155 12.89 -4.28 -2.97
N GLY A 156 13.08 -3.68 -4.14
CA GLY A 156 13.09 -4.38 -5.41
C GLY A 156 13.38 -3.49 -6.61
N THR A 157 13.01 -4.01 -7.78
CA THR A 157 13.15 -3.35 -9.07
C THR A 157 11.98 -3.71 -9.97
N ALA A 158 11.58 -2.78 -10.83
CA ALA A 158 10.67 -3.02 -11.94
C ALA A 158 11.22 -2.41 -13.22
N THR A 159 10.69 -2.85 -14.35
CA THR A 159 11.02 -2.28 -15.64
C THR A 159 9.83 -1.47 -16.13
N LEU A 160 10.06 -0.24 -16.59
CA LEU A 160 9.05 0.65 -17.13
C LEU A 160 9.40 1.01 -18.56
N THR A 161 8.38 1.20 -19.39
CA THR A 161 8.51 1.91 -20.66
C THR A 161 8.43 3.39 -20.38
N ARG A 162 9.46 4.12 -20.79
CA ARG A 162 9.57 5.57 -20.68
C ARG A 162 9.28 6.19 -22.04
N THR A 163 8.35 7.15 -22.07
CA THR A 163 8.01 7.92 -23.28
C THR A 163 8.32 9.40 -23.05
N CYS A 164 9.28 9.94 -23.80
CA CYS A 164 9.71 11.34 -23.75
C CYS A 164 9.49 12.00 -25.11
N GLY A 165 8.26 12.44 -25.38
CA GLY A 165 7.90 12.97 -26.70
C GLY A 165 7.87 11.88 -27.78
N ALA A 166 8.86 11.86 -28.67
CA ALA A 166 8.98 10.84 -29.72
C ALA A 166 9.90 9.68 -29.33
N ASP A 167 10.70 9.85 -28.28
CA ASP A 167 11.63 8.84 -27.81
C ASP A 167 10.90 7.87 -26.87
N VAL A 168 11.03 6.57 -27.14
CA VAL A 168 10.48 5.49 -26.33
C VAL A 168 11.59 4.50 -26.05
N ASP A 169 11.87 4.27 -24.77
CA ASP A 169 12.82 3.27 -24.32
C ASP A 169 12.36 2.59 -23.04
N THR A 170 13.12 1.59 -22.60
CA THR A 170 12.83 0.79 -21.42
C THR A 170 13.85 1.14 -20.34
N VAL A 171 13.39 1.41 -19.12
CA VAL A 171 14.23 1.76 -17.97
C VAL A 171 13.95 0.82 -16.80
N THR A 172 15.00 0.42 -16.09
CA THR A 172 14.86 -0.28 -14.81
C THR A 172 14.84 0.75 -13.69
N VAL A 173 13.85 0.63 -12.81
CA VAL A 173 13.67 1.48 -11.63
C VAL A 173 13.84 0.64 -10.37
N THR A 174 14.39 1.25 -9.33
CA THR A 174 14.38 0.71 -7.98
C THR A 174 13.02 0.99 -7.35
N LEU A 175 12.40 -0.07 -6.84
CA LEU A 175 11.23 -0.02 -5.98
C LEU A 175 11.70 -0.06 -4.53
N ALA A 176 11.71 1.07 -3.83
CA ALA A 176 12.18 1.11 -2.46
C ALA A 176 11.43 2.17 -1.67
N GLY A 177 11.04 1.84 -0.45
CA GLY A 177 10.41 2.82 0.42
C GLY A 177 9.58 2.19 1.51
N ARG A 178 9.09 3.06 2.40
CA ARG A 178 8.15 2.74 3.47
C ARG A 178 7.06 3.80 3.45
N VAL A 179 5.80 3.39 3.33
CA VAL A 179 4.67 4.30 3.14
C VAL A 179 3.44 3.82 3.91
N ALA A 180 2.68 4.74 4.47
CA ALA A 180 1.43 4.42 5.16
C ALA A 180 0.35 3.97 4.16
N VAL A 181 -0.44 2.97 4.55
CA VAL A 181 -1.57 2.44 3.80
C VAL A 181 -2.81 2.51 4.69
N ALA A 182 -3.84 3.22 4.24
CA ALA A 182 -5.12 3.37 4.93
C ALA A 182 -6.14 2.32 4.44
N PRO A 183 -7.14 1.94 5.25
CA PRO A 183 -8.27 1.16 4.74
C PRO A 183 -9.12 2.02 3.78
N GLN A 184 -9.66 1.39 2.73
CA GLN A 184 -10.72 2.01 1.93
C GLN A 184 -11.97 2.28 2.80
N PRO A 185 -12.67 3.41 2.57
CA PRO A 185 -13.83 3.82 3.37
C PRO A 185 -15.08 2.95 3.19
#